data_AF-A0A9X2XTJ7-F1
#
_entry.id   AF-A0A9X2XTJ7-F1
#
_cell.length_a   1.000
_cell.length_b   1.000
_cell.length_c   1.000
_cell.angle_alpha   90.00
_cell.angle_beta   90.00
_cell.angle_gamma   90.00
#
_symmetry.space_group_name_H-M   'P 1'
#
loop_
_entity.id
_entity.type
_entity.pdbx_description
1 polymer ?
#
loop_
_entity_poly.entity_id
_entity_poly.type
_entity_poly.pdbx_seq_one_letter_code
_entity_poly.pdbx_strand_id
1 'polypeptide(L)'
;AINGTGNELNNTLTGNDGDNTLNGGAGADIMIGGAGVDTYYVDNVGDVIIETDDSPTAYDRVFSSIDYTLGGNVENLLFVGTANLRGIGSDVANRMTGNSGDNYLDGGLGADTLMGGLGNDTYVVDNIGDTVSETSTLASEIDTVRSSLNWTLGANLENLVLTGAANLNGSGNELNNSLTGNSGNNILDG
;
A
#
# COMPACT_ATOMS: atom_id res chain seq x y z
N ALA A 1 -25.15 7.00 2.97
CA ALA A 1 -24.23 8.11 3.26
C ALA A 1 -24.56 8.78 4.59
N ILE A 2 -23.78 8.46 5.60
CA ILE A 2 -23.63 9.11 6.91
C ILE A 2 -22.13 9.39 7.11
N ASN A 3 -21.80 10.54 7.67
CA ASN A 3 -20.43 10.86 8.08
C ASN A 3 -20.35 10.84 9.61
N GLY A 4 -19.35 10.13 10.14
CA GLY A 4 -19.06 10.00 11.56
C GLY A 4 -17.68 10.53 11.88
N THR A 5 -17.55 11.25 13.00
CA THR A 5 -16.25 11.66 13.54
C THR A 5 -16.25 11.39 15.03
N GLY A 6 -15.31 10.58 15.50
CA GLY A 6 -15.10 10.32 16.91
C GLY A 6 -14.31 11.43 17.59
N ASN A 7 -13.74 11.10 18.74
CA ASN A 7 -13.02 12.04 19.62
C ASN A 7 -11.82 11.34 20.26
N GLU A 8 -11.30 11.88 21.37
CA GLU A 8 -10.12 11.31 22.04
C GLU A 8 -10.41 10.00 22.80
N LEU A 9 -11.68 9.59 22.92
CA LEU A 9 -12.09 8.35 23.55
C LEU A 9 -12.35 7.26 22.51
N ASN A 10 -12.25 6.00 22.93
CA ASN A 10 -12.68 4.86 22.12
C ASN A 10 -14.17 4.96 21.77
N ASN A 11 -14.48 5.00 20.49
CA ASN A 11 -15.80 5.17 19.92
C ASN A 11 -16.16 3.94 19.07
N THR A 12 -17.45 3.78 18.83
CA THR A 12 -17.96 2.87 17.81
C THR A 12 -18.78 3.70 16.85
N LEU A 13 -18.30 3.82 15.62
CA LEU A 13 -18.94 4.52 14.53
C LEU A 13 -19.59 3.49 13.61
N THR A 14 -20.88 3.64 13.33
CA THR A 14 -21.63 2.71 12.46
C THR A 14 -22.27 3.50 11.33
N GLY A 15 -21.90 3.15 10.10
CA GLY A 15 -22.44 3.65 8.86
C GLY A 15 -23.78 2.99 8.50
N ASN A 16 -24.13 3.06 7.22
CA ASN A 16 -25.34 2.48 6.66
C ASN A 16 -25.05 1.91 5.27
N ASP A 17 -26.08 1.47 4.54
CA ASP A 17 -25.89 0.80 3.24
C ASP A 17 -25.48 1.74 2.09
N GLY A 18 -24.82 2.86 2.37
CA GLY A 18 -24.24 3.63 1.28
C GLY A 18 -23.15 4.56 1.74
N ASP A 19 -22.32 4.96 0.79
CA ASP A 19 -21.03 5.62 0.93
C ASP A 19 -20.88 6.52 2.17
N ASN A 20 -20.25 5.99 3.20
CA ASN A 20 -19.98 6.60 4.48
C ASN A 20 -18.57 7.20 4.55
N THR A 21 -18.39 8.16 5.45
CA THR A 21 -17.06 8.63 5.84
C THR A 21 -16.94 8.59 7.35
N LEU A 22 -16.12 7.67 7.87
CA LEU A 22 -15.94 7.43 9.29
C LEU A 22 -14.51 7.80 9.69
N ASN A 23 -14.38 8.73 10.64
CA ASN A 23 -13.09 9.14 11.19
C ASN A 23 -13.09 8.82 12.68
N GLY A 24 -12.24 7.89 13.12
CA GLY A 24 -12.13 7.49 14.52
C GLY A 24 -11.75 8.67 15.43
N GLY A 25 -10.82 9.50 14.98
CA GLY A 25 -10.12 10.42 15.87
C GLY A 25 -9.10 9.67 16.72
N ALA A 26 -8.60 10.31 17.78
CA ALA A 26 -7.43 9.81 18.50
C ALA A 26 -7.66 8.56 19.36
N GLY A 27 -8.90 8.14 19.59
CA GLY A 27 -9.26 6.96 20.40
C GLY A 27 -8.79 5.65 19.76
N ALA A 28 -8.99 4.52 20.45
CA ALA A 28 -8.95 3.22 19.77
C ALA A 28 -10.37 2.88 19.34
N ASP A 29 -10.69 3.11 18.08
CA ASP A 29 -12.05 3.17 17.57
C ASP A 29 -12.46 1.93 16.79
N ILE A 30 -13.77 1.65 16.75
CA ILE A 30 -14.35 0.65 15.85
C ILE A 30 -15.18 1.39 14.82
N MET A 31 -14.84 1.24 13.54
CA MET A 31 -15.56 1.85 12.42
C MET A 31 -16.20 0.75 11.57
N ILE A 32 -17.53 0.74 11.51
CA ILE A 32 -18.33 -0.25 10.77
C ILE A 32 -18.99 0.49 9.60
N GLY A 33 -18.58 0.23 8.37
CA GLY A 33 -19.08 0.92 7.17
C GLY A 33 -20.49 0.49 6.81
N GLY A 34 -20.60 -0.76 6.37
CA GLY A 34 -21.88 -1.36 6.01
C GLY A 34 -21.80 -1.88 4.58
N ALA A 35 -22.54 -1.23 3.68
CA ALA A 35 -22.47 -1.49 2.25
C ALA A 35 -22.24 -0.19 1.49
N GLY A 36 -21.83 -0.29 0.23
CA GLY A 36 -21.46 0.88 -0.57
C GLY A 36 -19.95 1.12 -0.54
N VAL A 37 -19.53 2.32 -0.94
CA VAL A 37 -18.11 2.69 -1.01
C VAL A 37 -17.76 3.64 0.13
N ASP A 38 -17.22 3.09 1.19
CA ASP A 38 -16.93 3.77 2.43
C ASP A 38 -15.51 4.35 2.47
N THR A 39 -15.28 5.22 3.45
CA THR A 39 -14.00 5.89 3.66
C THR A 39 -13.71 5.99 5.14
N TYR A 40 -12.51 5.56 5.52
CA TYR A 40 -12.04 5.48 6.89
C TYR A 40 -10.84 6.37 7.11
N TYR A 41 -10.75 6.99 8.28
CA TYR A 41 -9.55 7.67 8.74
C TYR A 41 -9.02 6.96 9.98
N VAL A 42 -7.77 6.50 9.88
CA VAL A 42 -7.06 5.76 10.93
C VAL A 42 -5.87 6.58 11.40
N ASP A 43 -5.82 6.86 12.68
CA ASP A 43 -4.70 7.58 13.33
C ASP A 43 -4.20 6.89 14.61
N ASN A 44 -4.90 5.84 15.06
CA ASN A 44 -4.54 5.06 16.22
C ASN A 44 -4.35 3.58 15.87
N VAL A 45 -3.30 2.96 16.41
CA VAL A 45 -3.01 1.52 16.18
C VAL A 45 -4.10 0.59 16.73
N GLY A 46 -4.94 1.11 17.64
CA GLY A 46 -6.11 0.42 18.17
C GLY A 46 -7.36 0.53 17.31
N ASP A 47 -7.33 1.29 16.21
CA ASP A 47 -8.47 1.42 15.31
C ASP A 47 -8.74 0.13 14.55
N VAL A 48 -10.02 -0.24 14.46
CA VAL A 48 -10.49 -1.43 13.77
C VAL A 48 -11.56 -1.03 12.77
N ILE A 49 -11.34 -1.40 11.52
CA ILE A 49 -12.35 -1.31 10.46
C ILE A 49 -13.07 -2.66 10.37
N ILE A 50 -14.40 -2.62 10.29
CA ILE A 50 -15.25 -3.77 10.02
C ILE A 50 -16.01 -3.49 8.74
N GLU A 51 -15.57 -4.13 7.66
CA GLU A 51 -16.28 -4.12 6.39
C GLU A 51 -16.92 -5.46 6.07
N THR A 52 -18.18 -5.40 5.61
CA THR A 52 -18.98 -6.60 5.34
C THR A 52 -19.48 -6.69 3.90
N ASP A 53 -19.36 -5.63 3.12
CA ASP A 53 -19.70 -5.66 1.69
C ASP A 53 -18.58 -6.35 0.92
N ASP A 54 -18.85 -7.55 0.40
CA ASP A 54 -17.91 -8.30 -0.43
C ASP A 54 -18.09 -8.00 -1.94
N SER A 55 -18.86 -6.96 -2.26
CA SER A 55 -19.09 -6.54 -3.63
C SER A 55 -17.79 -6.11 -4.30
N PRO A 56 -17.44 -6.67 -5.48
CA PRO A 56 -16.21 -6.30 -6.20
C PRO A 56 -16.24 -4.88 -6.81
N THR A 57 -17.33 -4.13 -6.57
CA THR A 57 -17.46 -2.71 -6.95
C THR A 57 -17.49 -1.78 -5.75
N ALA A 58 -17.57 -2.31 -4.53
CA ALA A 58 -17.35 -1.56 -3.30
C ALA A 58 -15.82 -1.43 -3.13
N TYR A 59 -15.26 -0.27 -3.46
CA TYR A 59 -13.83 -0.02 -3.39
C TYR A 59 -13.53 0.85 -2.18
N ASP A 60 -13.49 0.22 -1.02
CA ASP A 60 -13.37 0.93 0.25
C ASP A 60 -11.99 1.54 0.42
N ARG A 61 -11.92 2.64 1.18
CA ARG A 61 -10.74 3.51 1.27
C ARG A 61 -10.32 3.74 2.71
N VAL A 62 -9.04 3.59 2.97
CA VAL A 62 -8.41 3.94 4.25
C VAL A 62 -7.41 5.05 4.04
N PHE A 63 -7.64 6.18 4.70
CA PHE A 63 -6.64 7.20 4.90
C PHE A 63 -5.94 6.92 6.23
N SER A 64 -4.69 6.49 6.19
CA SER A 64 -3.92 6.20 7.41
C SER A 64 -2.81 7.22 7.62
N SER A 65 -2.63 7.66 8.86
CA SER A 65 -1.47 8.45 9.31
C SER A 65 -0.44 7.63 10.08
N ILE A 66 -0.65 6.31 10.17
CA ILE A 66 0.19 5.32 10.84
C ILE A 66 0.43 4.10 9.95
N ASP A 67 1.32 3.20 10.37
CA ASP A 67 1.46 1.88 9.73
C ASP A 67 0.10 1.18 9.71
N TYR A 68 -0.25 0.55 8.58
CA TYR A 68 -1.56 -0.06 8.41
C TYR A 68 -1.51 -1.36 7.62
N THR A 69 -2.35 -2.30 8.02
CA THR A 69 -2.60 -3.55 7.28
C THR A 69 -4.07 -3.58 6.90
N LEU A 70 -4.35 -3.70 5.60
CA LEU A 70 -5.72 -3.78 5.10
C LEU A 70 -6.40 -5.04 5.63
N GLY A 71 -7.62 -4.85 6.15
CA GLY A 71 -8.51 -5.94 6.51
C GLY A 71 -9.22 -6.53 5.29
N GLY A 72 -10.12 -7.49 5.52
CA GLY A 72 -10.98 -7.99 4.45
C GLY A 72 -11.93 -6.90 3.94
N ASN A 73 -12.25 -6.96 2.65
CA ASN A 73 -13.17 -6.03 1.96
C ASN A 73 -12.74 -4.56 2.06
N VAL A 74 -11.43 -4.31 2.04
CA VAL A 74 -10.88 -2.96 1.94
C VAL A 74 -9.76 -2.97 0.92
N GLU A 75 -9.91 -2.19 -0.15
CA GLU A 75 -9.05 -2.33 -1.33
C GLU A 75 -8.08 -1.18 -1.52
N ASN A 76 -8.33 -0.01 -0.94
CA ASN A 76 -7.49 1.17 -1.15
C ASN A 76 -6.88 1.69 0.15
N LEU A 77 -5.55 1.69 0.21
CA LEU A 77 -4.79 2.37 1.28
C LEU A 77 -4.16 3.65 0.74
N LEU A 78 -4.36 4.75 1.44
CA LEU A 78 -3.72 6.03 1.18
C LEU A 78 -3.05 6.53 2.45
N PHE A 79 -1.72 6.68 2.42
CA PHE A 79 -1.03 7.34 3.51
C PHE A 79 -1.18 8.85 3.43
N VAL A 80 -1.39 9.47 4.58
CA VAL A 80 -1.42 10.92 4.75
C VAL A 80 -0.30 11.38 5.67
N GLY A 81 -0.07 12.69 5.70
CA GLY A 81 1.04 13.27 6.45
C GLY A 81 2.37 13.08 5.72
N THR A 82 3.46 13.02 6.50
CA THR A 82 4.83 13.00 5.97
C THR A 82 5.69 11.96 6.70
N ALA A 83 5.07 11.04 7.43
CA ALA A 83 5.78 10.02 8.18
C ALA A 83 6.21 8.88 7.23
N ASN A 84 7.30 8.22 7.59
CA ASN A 84 7.74 6.99 6.93
C ASN A 84 6.84 5.86 7.43
N LEU A 85 5.98 5.32 6.57
CA LEU A 85 4.93 4.37 6.96
C LEU A 85 5.06 3.04 6.22
N ARG A 86 4.63 1.97 6.88
CA ARG A 86 4.49 0.63 6.30
C ARG A 86 3.03 0.31 6.03
N GLY A 87 2.73 0.02 4.77
CA GLY A 87 1.45 -0.52 4.32
C GLY A 87 1.58 -1.99 3.98
N ILE A 88 0.62 -2.79 4.44
CA ILE A 88 0.45 -4.18 4.01
C ILE A 88 -0.98 -4.31 3.46
N GLY A 89 -1.12 -4.84 2.26
CA GLY A 89 -2.40 -5.16 1.66
C GLY A 89 -2.92 -6.52 2.15
N SER A 90 -3.57 -7.25 1.25
CA SER A 90 -4.38 -8.43 1.54
C SER A 90 -4.22 -9.47 0.43
N ASP A 91 -5.06 -10.50 0.43
CA ASP A 91 -5.02 -11.55 -0.59
C ASP A 91 -5.77 -11.17 -1.90
N VAL A 92 -6.36 -9.96 -1.96
CA VAL A 92 -7.06 -9.43 -3.14
C VAL A 92 -6.32 -8.25 -3.75
N ALA A 93 -6.70 -7.85 -4.96
CA ALA A 93 -6.09 -6.69 -5.62
C ALA A 93 -6.30 -5.41 -4.80
N ASN A 94 -5.20 -4.81 -4.37
CA ASN A 94 -5.15 -3.58 -3.60
C ASN A 94 -4.51 -2.45 -4.38
N ARG A 95 -4.92 -1.23 -4.08
CA ARG A 95 -4.27 -0.01 -4.57
C ARG A 95 -3.75 0.80 -3.39
N MET A 96 -2.44 0.95 -3.35
CA MET A 96 -1.74 1.56 -2.24
C MET A 96 -1.01 2.80 -2.73
N THR A 97 -1.25 3.92 -2.06
CA THR A 97 -0.58 5.20 -2.32
C THR A 97 0.09 5.69 -1.05
N GLY A 98 1.41 5.86 -1.10
CA GLY A 98 2.18 6.44 -0.03
C GLY A 98 2.05 7.96 0.05
N ASN A 99 2.85 8.55 0.92
CA ASN A 99 2.88 9.97 1.23
C ASN A 99 4.21 10.59 0.78
N SER A 100 4.71 11.60 1.50
CA SER A 100 5.99 12.24 1.17
C SER A 100 7.17 11.74 2.01
N GLY A 101 6.98 10.71 2.82
CA GLY A 101 8.03 10.05 3.60
C GLY A 101 8.41 8.73 2.95
N ASP A 102 9.50 8.12 3.41
CA ASP A 102 9.99 6.85 2.90
C ASP A 102 9.00 5.73 3.28
N ASN A 103 8.22 5.22 2.33
CA ASN A 103 7.15 4.26 2.58
C ASN A 103 7.56 2.83 2.17
N TYR A 104 7.07 1.85 2.92
CA TYR A 104 7.17 0.43 2.57
C TYR A 104 5.80 -0.06 2.17
N LEU A 105 5.61 -0.43 0.91
CA LEU A 105 4.34 -0.90 0.36
C LEU A 105 4.46 -2.36 -0.06
N ASP A 106 3.66 -3.20 0.61
CA ASP A 106 3.52 -4.62 0.31
C ASP A 106 2.05 -4.90 0.02
N GLY A 107 1.71 -5.21 -1.23
CA GLY A 107 0.33 -5.40 -1.66
C GLY A 107 -0.32 -6.68 -1.12
N GLY A 108 0.49 -7.63 -0.62
CA GLY A 108 0.03 -8.97 -0.31
C GLY A 108 0.02 -9.85 -1.56
N LEU A 109 -0.86 -10.86 -1.60
CA LEU A 109 -0.87 -11.87 -2.67
C LEU A 109 -1.62 -11.43 -3.94
N GLY A 110 -2.31 -10.28 -3.88
CA GLY A 110 -3.18 -9.74 -4.91
C GLY A 110 -2.44 -9.37 -6.21
N ALA A 111 -3.16 -8.80 -7.17
CA ALA A 111 -2.54 -8.14 -8.32
C ALA A 111 -2.61 -6.63 -8.07
N ASP A 112 -1.55 -6.08 -7.50
CA ASP A 112 -1.64 -4.82 -6.78
C ASP A 112 -1.11 -3.63 -7.58
N THR A 113 -1.53 -2.43 -7.18
CA THR A 113 -0.99 -1.16 -7.70
C THR A 113 -0.34 -0.41 -6.56
N LEU A 114 0.97 -0.26 -6.61
CA LEU A 114 1.79 0.38 -5.59
C LEU A 114 2.36 1.70 -6.11
N MET A 115 2.04 2.81 -5.44
CA MET A 115 2.55 4.16 -5.71
C MET A 115 3.16 4.72 -4.42
N GLY A 116 4.44 5.02 -4.41
CA GLY A 116 5.18 5.46 -3.21
C GLY A 116 4.98 6.93 -2.90
N GLY A 117 5.18 7.80 -3.89
CA GLY A 117 4.91 9.22 -3.75
C GLY A 117 6.19 10.05 -3.81
N LEU A 118 6.55 10.70 -2.71
CA LEU A 118 7.87 11.30 -2.55
C LEU A 118 8.60 10.56 -1.42
N GLY A 119 9.91 10.70 -1.35
CA GLY A 119 10.74 9.93 -0.43
C GLY A 119 11.41 8.74 -1.11
N ASN A 120 12.12 7.92 -0.33
CA ASN A 120 12.77 6.70 -0.81
C ASN A 120 11.87 5.50 -0.47
N ASP A 121 11.06 5.10 -1.41
CA ASP A 121 10.04 4.09 -1.22
C ASP A 121 10.57 2.68 -1.48
N THR A 122 9.94 1.71 -0.83
CA THR A 122 10.18 0.29 -1.03
C THR A 122 8.90 -0.42 -1.42
N TYR A 123 8.95 -1.10 -2.58
CA TYR A 123 7.84 -1.83 -3.16
C TYR A 123 8.09 -3.33 -3.09
N VAL A 124 7.17 -4.10 -2.55
CA VAL A 124 7.21 -5.57 -2.64
C VAL A 124 6.40 -6.01 -3.83
N VAL A 125 7.04 -6.79 -4.70
CA VAL A 125 6.41 -7.39 -5.88
C VAL A 125 6.52 -8.90 -5.73
N ASP A 126 5.39 -9.57 -5.56
CA ASP A 126 5.33 -11.03 -5.46
C ASP A 126 4.31 -11.67 -6.39
N ASN A 127 3.47 -10.86 -7.04
CA ASN A 127 2.54 -11.28 -8.05
C ASN A 127 2.90 -10.69 -9.42
N ILE A 128 2.73 -11.48 -10.48
CA ILE A 128 3.01 -11.02 -11.84
C ILE A 128 2.04 -9.93 -12.31
N GLY A 129 0.90 -9.80 -11.64
CA GLY A 129 -0.07 -8.74 -11.85
C GLY A 129 0.26 -7.44 -11.12
N ASP A 130 1.28 -7.42 -10.25
CA ASP A 130 1.67 -6.21 -9.53
C ASP A 130 2.22 -5.16 -10.48
N THR A 131 1.88 -3.91 -10.18
CA THR A 131 2.37 -2.73 -10.87
C THR A 131 2.96 -1.76 -9.86
N VAL A 132 4.15 -1.27 -10.17
CA VAL A 132 4.84 -0.23 -9.40
C VAL A 132 4.86 1.04 -10.23
N SER A 133 4.47 2.15 -9.62
CA SER A 133 4.47 3.47 -10.24
C SER A 133 5.16 4.48 -9.34
N GLU A 134 6.43 4.77 -9.64
CA GLU A 134 7.16 5.89 -9.05
C GLU A 134 7.06 7.11 -9.98
N THR A 135 6.51 8.19 -9.45
CA THR A 135 6.21 9.41 -10.23
C THR A 135 7.13 10.56 -9.89
N SER A 136 7.84 10.50 -8.77
CA SER A 136 8.84 11.50 -8.45
C SER A 136 10.00 11.41 -9.42
N THR A 137 10.59 12.57 -9.73
CA THR A 137 11.77 12.68 -10.60
C THR A 137 12.93 13.33 -9.86
N LEU A 138 12.87 13.39 -8.53
CA LEU A 138 13.94 13.98 -7.73
C LEU A 138 15.10 13.00 -7.66
N ALA A 139 16.24 13.35 -8.26
CA ALA A 139 17.42 12.48 -8.29
C ALA A 139 18.05 12.18 -6.90
N SER A 140 17.54 12.79 -5.82
CA SER A 140 17.94 12.49 -4.44
C SER A 140 17.14 11.35 -3.82
N GLU A 141 15.99 11.02 -4.42
CA GLU A 141 15.15 9.90 -4.03
C GLU A 141 15.66 8.64 -4.74
N ILE A 142 15.72 7.54 -4.00
CA ILE A 142 16.31 6.28 -4.41
C ILE A 142 15.34 5.17 -4.04
N ASP A 143 14.55 4.75 -5.02
CA ASP A 143 13.42 3.86 -4.81
C ASP A 143 13.82 2.40 -5.08
N THR A 144 13.23 1.50 -4.31
CA THR A 144 13.63 0.08 -4.28
C THR A 144 12.47 -0.83 -4.56
N VAL A 145 12.60 -1.67 -5.60
CA VAL A 145 11.74 -2.83 -5.79
C VAL A 145 12.38 -4.07 -5.18
N ARG A 146 11.64 -4.75 -4.32
CA ARG A 146 11.94 -6.09 -3.78
C ARG A 146 11.05 -7.10 -4.47
N SER A 147 11.59 -7.84 -5.44
CA SER A 147 10.79 -8.78 -6.23
C SER A 147 11.10 -10.24 -5.91
N SER A 148 10.06 -11.05 -5.70
CA SER A 148 10.18 -12.51 -5.67
C SER A 148 10.04 -13.15 -7.06
N LEU A 149 9.93 -12.32 -8.10
CA LEU A 149 9.72 -12.68 -9.51
C LEU A 149 10.86 -12.14 -10.39
N ASN A 150 10.80 -12.45 -11.69
CA ASN A 150 11.59 -11.70 -12.66
C ASN A 150 11.06 -10.27 -12.71
N TRP A 151 11.95 -9.28 -12.75
CA TRP A 151 11.52 -7.89 -12.72
C TRP A 151 12.37 -7.00 -13.62
N THR A 152 11.72 -6.02 -14.23
CA THR A 152 12.36 -4.92 -14.95
C THR A 152 11.95 -3.63 -14.26
N LEU A 153 12.92 -2.83 -13.84
CA LEU A 153 12.65 -1.54 -13.20
C LEU A 153 11.91 -0.61 -14.19
N GLY A 154 10.79 -0.05 -13.73
CA GLY A 154 10.10 1.04 -14.41
C GLY A 154 10.88 2.36 -14.31
N ALA A 155 10.34 3.46 -14.82
CA ALA A 155 10.94 4.79 -14.66
C ALA A 155 11.06 5.17 -13.18
N ASN A 156 12.06 6.01 -12.85
CA ASN A 156 12.30 6.56 -11.51
C ASN A 156 12.50 5.50 -10.41
N LEU A 157 12.93 4.29 -10.79
CA LEU A 157 13.30 3.26 -9.83
C LEU A 157 14.78 2.95 -10.00
N GLU A 158 15.55 3.04 -8.92
CA GLU A 158 17.00 2.90 -8.97
C GLU A 158 17.46 1.51 -8.54
N ASN A 159 16.76 0.90 -7.58
CA ASN A 159 17.22 -0.35 -6.96
C ASN A 159 16.27 -1.52 -7.25
N LEU A 160 16.87 -2.67 -7.57
CA LEU A 160 16.19 -3.97 -7.59
C LEU A 160 16.88 -4.94 -6.64
N VAL A 161 16.10 -5.59 -5.78
CA VAL A 161 16.54 -6.72 -4.95
C VAL A 161 15.66 -7.93 -5.25
N LEU A 162 16.25 -9.00 -5.77
CA LEU A 162 15.58 -10.28 -5.97
C LEU A 162 15.54 -11.05 -4.64
N THR A 163 14.36 -11.41 -4.16
CA THR A 163 14.15 -12.01 -2.82
C THR A 163 13.73 -13.48 -2.85
N GLY A 164 13.21 -13.97 -3.98
CA GLY A 164 12.76 -15.36 -4.13
C GLY A 164 13.91 -16.38 -4.14
N ALA A 165 13.59 -17.68 -4.21
CA ALA A 165 14.59 -18.77 -4.28
C ALA A 165 14.79 -19.34 -5.69
N ALA A 166 13.99 -18.91 -6.66
CA ALA A 166 14.09 -19.38 -8.05
C ALA A 166 15.29 -18.73 -8.78
N ASN A 167 15.59 -19.23 -9.98
CA ASN A 167 16.51 -18.56 -10.91
C ASN A 167 15.79 -17.34 -11.53
N LEU A 168 15.88 -16.21 -10.83
CA LEU A 168 15.21 -14.97 -11.20
C LEU A 168 16.16 -14.06 -11.99
N ASN A 169 15.63 -13.26 -12.89
CA ASN A 169 16.37 -12.27 -13.65
C ASN A 169 15.88 -10.87 -13.31
N GLY A 170 16.82 -9.92 -13.32
CA GLY A 170 16.56 -8.52 -13.06
C GLY A 170 17.07 -7.67 -14.22
N SER A 171 16.26 -6.72 -14.65
CA SER A 171 16.67 -5.68 -15.60
C SER A 171 16.50 -4.29 -15.00
N GLY A 172 17.48 -3.42 -15.22
CA GLY A 172 17.42 -2.00 -14.91
C GLY A 172 16.60 -1.20 -15.93
N ASN A 173 16.83 0.11 -15.91
CA ASN A 173 16.29 1.12 -16.82
C ASN A 173 17.43 2.07 -17.27
N GLU A 174 17.12 3.24 -17.81
CA GLU A 174 18.12 4.20 -18.31
C GLU A 174 18.84 5.01 -17.20
N LEU A 175 18.52 4.78 -15.92
CA LEU A 175 19.11 5.44 -14.76
C LEU A 175 20.35 4.69 -14.26
N ASN A 176 20.98 5.21 -13.21
CA ASN A 176 22.07 4.49 -12.53
C ASN A 176 21.46 3.43 -11.60
N ASN A 177 21.31 2.20 -12.08
CA ASN A 177 20.67 1.15 -11.29
C ASN A 177 21.62 0.37 -10.37
N SER A 178 21.09 -0.09 -9.24
CA SER A 178 21.72 -1.09 -8.36
C SER A 178 20.89 -2.37 -8.36
N LEU A 179 21.42 -3.44 -8.96
CA LEU A 179 20.72 -4.72 -9.07
C LEU A 179 21.37 -5.77 -8.14
N THR A 180 20.59 -6.31 -7.21
CA THR A 180 21.01 -7.36 -6.28
C THR A 180 20.25 -8.66 -6.59
N GLY A 181 21.01 -9.71 -6.94
CA GLY A 181 20.47 -11.05 -7.18
C GLY A 181 20.10 -11.81 -5.90
N ASN A 182 19.49 -12.99 -6.08
CA ASN A 182 19.16 -13.92 -5.01
C ASN A 182 20.17 -15.08 -4.96
N SER A 183 19.84 -16.17 -4.25
CA SER A 183 20.70 -17.37 -4.16
C SER A 183 20.66 -18.28 -5.41
N GLY A 184 19.75 -18.01 -6.35
CA GLY A 184 19.63 -18.73 -7.61
C GLY A 184 20.62 -18.24 -8.67
N ASN A 185 20.53 -18.83 -9.86
CA ASN A 185 21.32 -18.37 -11.01
C ASN A 185 20.62 -17.16 -11.64
N ASN A 186 21.08 -15.95 -11.34
CA ASN A 186 20.50 -14.71 -11.86
C ASN A 186 21.19 -14.23 -13.14
N ILE A 187 20.41 -13.66 -14.05
CA ILE A 187 20.89 -12.71 -15.06
C ILE A 187 20.51 -11.31 -14.58
N LEU A 188 21.50 -10.43 -14.44
CA LEU A 188 21.31 -9.03 -14.08
C LEU A 188 21.79 -8.17 -15.24
N ASP A 189 20.89 -7.40 -15.82
CA ASP A 189 21.14 -6.50 -16.95
C ASP A 189 20.79 -5.08 -16.51
N GLY A 190 21.76 -4.17 -16.44
CA GLY A 190 21.57 -2.85 -15.80
C GLY A 190 22.21 -1.72 -16.55
#